data_AF-A0A0N4U0I4-F1
#
_entry.id   AF-A0A0N4U0I4-F1
#
_cell.length_a   1.000
_cell.length_b   1.000
_cell.length_c   1.000
_cell.angle_alpha   90.00
_cell.angle_beta   90.00
_cell.angle_gamma   90.00
#
_symmetry.space_group_name_H-M   'P 1'
#
loop_
_entity.id
_entity.type
_entity.pdbx_description
1 polymer ?
#
loop_
_entity_poly.entity_id
_entity_poly.type
_entity_poly.pdbx_seq_one_letter_code
_entity_poly.pdbx_strand_id
1 'polypeptide(L)'
;MVIALAIFGIVSLFLLYLSYLRRHSQRSLKVDESSRANAIKLCIIIGSATILEFEKGKSYGSFSIEKIGRSREVMQSYFTSIFTTIKAFWESIIIILRIKPDVVLCNGPGTCIPICGAAAMFDLFRVCDIRIFFIESICRVKRLSLSGLILYYLRIPDLIAVHWEDLAVKYPRTQFINAL
;
A
#
# COMPACT_ATOMS: atom_id res chain seq x y z
N MET A 1 -34.20 17.00 -5.24
CA MET A 1 -33.82 15.58 -5.31
C MET A 1 -32.32 15.37 -5.54
N VAL A 2 -31.72 15.96 -6.58
CA VAL A 2 -30.28 15.79 -6.90
C VAL A 2 -29.35 16.18 -5.75
N ILE A 3 -29.56 17.33 -5.12
CA ILE A 3 -28.73 17.80 -3.99
C ILE A 3 -28.82 16.83 -2.81
N ALA A 4 -30.02 16.34 -2.47
CA ALA A 4 -30.22 15.39 -1.39
C ALA A 4 -29.50 14.06 -1.65
N LEU A 5 -29.53 13.56 -2.90
CA LEU A 5 -28.80 12.36 -3.30
C LEU A 5 -27.27 12.56 -3.23
N ALA A 6 -26.78 13.72 -3.67
CA ALA A 6 -25.36 14.04 -3.60
C ALA A 6 -24.87 14.12 -2.14
N ILE A 7 -25.62 14.79 -1.27
CA ILE A 7 -25.31 14.86 0.17
C ILE A 7 -25.32 13.45 0.78
N PHE A 8 -26.34 12.64 0.49
CA PHE A 8 -26.43 11.26 0.99
C PHE A 8 -25.23 10.42 0.55
N GLY A 9 -24.80 10.54 -0.71
CA GLY A 9 -23.63 9.84 -1.24
C GLY A 9 -22.32 10.26 -0.54
N ILE A 10 -22.11 11.56 -0.33
CA ILE A 10 -20.93 12.09 0.36
C ILE A 10 -20.90 11.61 1.81
N VAL A 11 -22.03 11.71 2.52
CA VAL A 11 -22.14 11.26 3.92
C VAL A 11 -21.87 9.75 4.01
N SER A 12 -22.43 8.97 3.08
CA SER A 12 -22.21 7.52 3.04
C SER A 12 -20.75 7.16 2.78
N LEU A 13 -20.08 7.82 1.83
CA LEU A 13 -18.65 7.62 1.56
C LEU A 13 -17.78 8.03 2.75
N PHE A 14 -18.13 9.13 3.43
CA PHE A 14 -17.44 9.57 4.62
C PHE A 14 -17.60 8.57 5.78
N LEU A 15 -18.81 8.04 6.01
CA LEU A 15 -19.05 7.01 7.02
C LEU A 15 -18.32 5.70 6.70
N LEU A 16 -18.25 5.31 5.42
CA LEU A 16 -17.44 4.18 4.97
C LEU A 16 -15.96 4.41 5.26
N TYR A 17 -15.44 5.61 4.95
CA TYR A 17 -14.06 5.97 5.23
C TYR A 17 -13.75 6.01 6.73
N LEU A 18 -14.65 6.55 7.56
CA LEU A 18 -14.51 6.49 9.03
C LEU A 18 -14.52 5.04 9.54
N SER A 19 -15.38 4.19 8.97
CA SER A 19 -15.42 2.76 9.30
C SER A 19 -14.15 2.03 8.90
N TYR A 20 -13.56 2.40 7.74
CA TYR A 20 -12.26 1.93 7.29
C TYR A 20 -11.16 2.34 8.27
N LEU A 21 -11.05 3.63 8.61
CA LEU A 21 -10.07 4.14 9.57
C LEU A 21 -10.22 3.50 10.96
N ARG A 22 -11.45 3.28 11.43
CA ARG A 22 -11.71 2.62 12.71
C ARG A 22 -11.20 1.18 12.70
N ARG A 23 -11.49 0.41 11.65
CA ARG A 23 -11.03 -0.98 11.52
C ARG A 23 -9.52 -1.05 11.47
N HIS A 24 -8.91 -0.17 10.68
CA HIS A 24 -7.47 -0.04 10.51
C HIS A 24 -6.75 0.28 11.84
N SER A 25 -7.29 1.23 12.61
CA SER A 25 -6.80 1.53 13.96
C SER A 25 -6.87 0.31 14.89
N GLN A 26 -7.92 -0.51 14.82
CA GLN A 26 -8.05 -1.73 15.62
C GLN A 26 -7.10 -2.86 15.18
N ARG A 27 -6.82 -2.95 13.87
CA ARG A 27 -5.88 -3.90 13.29
C ARG A 27 -4.43 -3.66 13.69
N SER A 28 -4.04 -2.41 13.90
CA SER A 28 -2.69 -2.06 14.40
C SER A 28 -2.46 -2.52 15.84
N LEU A 29 -3.53 -2.66 16.64
CA LEU A 29 -3.46 -3.11 18.04
C LEU A 29 -3.47 -4.64 18.16
N LYS A 30 -4.06 -5.33 17.19
CA LYS A 30 -4.08 -6.79 17.09
C LYS A 30 -3.00 -7.26 16.11
N VAL A 31 -1.73 -7.16 16.50
CA VAL A 31 -0.70 -8.01 15.89
C VAL A 31 -0.86 -9.37 16.54
N ASP A 32 -1.80 -10.15 16.02
CA ASP A 32 -2.13 -11.45 16.58
C ASP A 32 -1.04 -12.45 16.17
N GLU A 33 -0.28 -12.92 17.16
CA GLU A 33 0.75 -13.96 17.03
C GLU A 33 0.18 -15.31 16.56
N SER A 34 -1.16 -15.41 16.50
CA SER A 34 -2.00 -16.56 16.17
C SER A 34 -1.96 -17.04 14.71
N SER A 35 -1.41 -16.28 13.75
CA SER A 35 -1.45 -16.68 12.31
C SER A 35 -0.44 -17.77 11.89
N ARG A 36 0.19 -18.49 12.83
CA ARG A 36 1.30 -19.43 12.57
C ARG A 36 0.94 -20.73 11.83
N ALA A 37 -0.25 -20.88 11.23
CA ALA A 37 -0.66 -22.12 10.57
C ALA A 37 -1.33 -22.00 9.19
N ASN A 38 -1.69 -20.81 8.71
CA ASN A 38 -2.35 -20.66 7.40
C ASN A 38 -1.39 -20.05 6.36
N ALA A 39 -1.50 -20.50 5.11
CA ALA A 39 -0.78 -19.92 4.00
C ALA A 39 -1.24 -18.46 3.77
N ILE A 40 -0.33 -17.50 4.00
CA ILE A 40 -0.59 -16.06 3.78
C ILE A 40 -0.23 -15.73 2.33
N LYS A 41 -1.18 -15.17 1.57
CA LYS A 41 -0.92 -14.65 0.23
C LYS A 41 -0.29 -13.26 0.33
N LEU A 42 1.01 -13.22 0.07
CA LEU A 42 1.80 -12.00 0.09
C LEU A 42 1.97 -11.43 -1.33
N CYS A 43 1.60 -10.16 -1.52
CA CYS A 43 1.90 -9.40 -2.73
C CYS A 43 3.04 -8.42 -2.45
N ILE A 44 4.19 -8.62 -3.09
CA ILE A 44 5.36 -7.76 -2.93
C ILE A 44 5.50 -6.85 -4.15
N ILE A 45 5.55 -5.54 -3.92
CA ILE A 45 5.76 -4.55 -4.97
C ILE A 45 7.22 -4.10 -4.92
N ILE A 46 8.02 -4.67 -5.81
CA ILE A 46 9.42 -4.33 -6.01
C ILE A 46 9.70 -4.10 -7.51
N GLY A 47 10.80 -3.40 -7.80
CA GLY A 47 11.25 -3.20 -9.17
C GLY A 47 11.57 -4.53 -9.86
N SER A 48 11.31 -4.62 -11.17
CA SER A 48 11.43 -5.84 -11.96
C SER A 48 12.81 -6.50 -11.91
N ALA A 49 13.89 -5.71 -11.81
CA ALA A 49 15.25 -6.23 -11.72
C ALA A 49 15.51 -7.03 -10.43
N THR A 50 14.92 -6.60 -9.31
CA THR A 50 15.16 -7.19 -7.99
C THR A 50 14.42 -8.51 -7.79
N ILE A 51 13.26 -8.70 -8.44
CA ILE A 51 12.43 -9.92 -8.29
C ILE A 51 13.20 -11.15 -8.79
N LEU A 52 13.77 -11.06 -9.99
CA LEU A 52 14.44 -12.20 -10.63
C LEU A 52 15.68 -12.64 -9.85
N GLU A 53 16.37 -11.71 -9.20
CA GLU A 53 17.51 -12.04 -8.35
C GLU A 53 17.08 -12.69 -7.03
N PHE A 54 15.98 -12.20 -6.43
CA PHE A 54 15.50 -12.71 -5.16
C PHE A 54 14.94 -14.14 -5.28
N GLU A 55 14.17 -14.41 -6.33
CA GLU A 55 13.55 -15.73 -6.55
C GLU A 55 14.56 -16.79 -7.00
N LYS A 56 15.63 -16.41 -7.73
CA LYS A 56 16.66 -17.36 -8.15
C LYS A 56 17.38 -18.06 -6.99
N GLY A 57 17.35 -17.48 -5.79
CA GLY A 57 18.05 -18.01 -4.62
C GLY A 57 17.17 -18.76 -3.62
N LYS A 58 15.84 -18.81 -3.79
CA LYS A 58 14.94 -19.17 -2.69
C LYS A 58 13.70 -19.96 -3.15
N SER A 59 13.66 -21.25 -2.79
CA SER A 59 12.56 -22.17 -3.13
C SER A 59 11.38 -22.13 -2.15
N TYR A 60 11.02 -20.95 -1.64
CA TYR A 60 9.99 -20.80 -0.60
C TYR A 60 8.59 -20.62 -1.23
N GLY A 61 8.02 -21.72 -1.71
CA GLY A 61 6.61 -21.79 -2.12
C GLY A 61 6.31 -21.35 -3.55
N SER A 62 5.01 -21.30 -3.88
CA SER A 62 4.52 -20.85 -5.18
C SER A 62 4.48 -19.33 -5.24
N PHE A 63 5.20 -18.74 -6.18
CA PHE A 63 5.12 -17.31 -6.47
C PHE A 63 4.50 -17.06 -7.85
N SER A 64 3.91 -15.88 -8.03
CA SER A 64 3.45 -15.39 -9.33
C SER A 64 3.94 -13.96 -9.53
N ILE A 65 4.46 -13.68 -10.72
CA ILE A 65 4.99 -12.35 -11.06
C ILE A 65 3.97 -11.65 -11.94
N GLU A 66 3.31 -10.64 -11.39
CA GLU A 66 2.43 -9.75 -12.15
C GLU A 66 3.17 -8.46 -12.50
N LYS A 67 2.95 -7.94 -13.71
CA LYS A 67 3.56 -6.69 -14.18
C LYS A 67 2.52 -5.58 -14.15
N ILE A 68 2.91 -4.42 -13.63
CA ILE A 68 2.12 -3.18 -13.61
C ILE A 68 2.93 -2.09 -14.31
N GLY A 69 2.26 -1.24 -15.08
CA GLY A 69 2.86 -0.05 -15.67
C GLY A 69 3.42 0.90 -14.61
N ARG A 70 4.44 1.67 -14.98
CA ARG A 70 4.96 2.70 -14.07
C ARG A 70 3.94 3.83 -13.91
N SER A 71 3.69 4.24 -12.66
CA SER A 71 2.88 5.42 -12.39
C SER A 71 3.48 6.70 -12.95
N ARG A 72 4.82 6.77 -13.02
CA ARG A 72 5.55 7.91 -13.56
C ARG A 72 6.89 7.49 -14.17
N GLU A 73 7.16 7.92 -15.39
CA GLU A 73 8.47 7.75 -16.01
C GLU A 73 9.50 8.77 -15.52
N VAL A 74 10.78 8.43 -15.69
CA VAL A 74 11.88 9.36 -15.40
C VAL A 74 11.69 10.61 -16.27
N MET A 75 11.76 11.79 -15.66
CA MET A 75 11.50 13.10 -16.29
C MET A 75 10.07 13.36 -16.78
N GLN A 76 9.10 12.48 -16.54
CA GLN A 76 7.70 12.77 -16.85
C GLN A 76 7.14 13.87 -15.92
N SER A 77 6.40 14.81 -16.50
CA SER A 77 5.69 15.87 -15.77
C SER A 77 4.67 15.29 -14.78
N TYR A 78 4.54 15.93 -13.61
CA TYR A 78 3.57 15.55 -12.59
C TYR A 78 2.13 15.51 -13.13
N PHE A 79 1.76 16.44 -14.01
CA PHE A 79 0.42 16.47 -14.58
C PHE A 79 0.16 15.25 -15.47
N THR A 80 1.07 14.97 -16.41
CA THR A 80 0.97 13.79 -17.28
C THR A 80 1.04 12.48 -16.49
N SER A 81 1.70 12.49 -15.32
CA SER A 81 1.82 11.30 -14.47
C SER A 81 0.49 10.88 -13.84
N ILE A 82 -0.50 11.78 -13.75
CA ILE A 82 -1.84 11.45 -13.25
C ILE A 82 -2.47 10.38 -14.15
N PHE A 83 -2.39 10.53 -15.47
CA PHE A 83 -2.98 9.59 -16.42
C PHE A 83 -2.31 8.22 -16.39
N THR A 84 -0.98 8.18 -16.31
CA THR A 84 -0.23 6.91 -16.16
C THR A 84 -0.50 6.25 -14.81
N THR A 85 -0.69 7.03 -13.74
CA THR A 85 -1.09 6.54 -12.43
C THR A 85 -2.51 5.95 -12.45
N ILE A 86 -3.47 6.59 -13.13
CA ILE A 86 -4.83 6.06 -13.31
C ILE A 86 -4.82 4.74 -14.10
N LYS A 87 -4.02 4.66 -15.16
CA LYS A 87 -3.84 3.42 -15.91
C LYS A 87 -3.28 2.31 -15.01
N ALA A 88 -2.21 2.59 -14.28
CA ALA A 88 -1.61 1.64 -13.33
C ALA A 88 -2.58 1.26 -12.20
N PHE A 89 -3.50 2.16 -11.82
CA PHE A 89 -4.55 1.88 -10.83
C PHE A 89 -5.56 0.87 -11.36
N TRP A 90 -5.98 1.00 -12.63
CA TRP A 90 -6.87 0.01 -13.25
C TRP A 90 -6.21 -1.37 -13.35
N GLU A 91 -4.95 -1.43 -13.76
CA GLU A 91 -4.16 -2.67 -13.77
C GLU A 91 -4.07 -3.27 -12.35
N SER A 92 -3.85 -2.42 -11.34
CA SER A 92 -3.81 -2.84 -9.94
C SER A 92 -5.13 -3.41 -9.44
N ILE A 93 -6.27 -2.84 -9.84
CA ILE A 93 -7.61 -3.36 -9.50
C ILE A 93 -7.76 -4.80 -10.00
N ILE A 94 -7.39 -5.06 -11.26
CA ILE A 94 -7.49 -6.39 -11.88
C ILE A 94 -6.61 -7.40 -11.12
N ILE A 95 -5.39 -6.98 -10.76
CA ILE A 95 -4.44 -7.83 -10.02
C ILE A 95 -4.97 -8.16 -8.62
N ILE A 96 -5.46 -7.17 -7.87
CA ILE A 96 -5.99 -7.40 -6.52
C ILE A 96 -7.22 -8.31 -6.56
N LEU A 97 -8.12 -8.15 -7.54
CA LEU A 97 -9.28 -9.03 -7.72
C LEU A 97 -8.88 -10.48 -8.03
N ARG A 98 -7.81 -10.68 -8.81
CA ARG A 98 -7.31 -12.00 -9.20
C ARG A 98 -6.58 -12.69 -8.05
N ILE A 99 -5.60 -12.02 -7.45
CA ILE A 99 -4.72 -12.59 -6.42
C ILE A 99 -5.46 -12.71 -5.09
N LYS A 100 -6.22 -11.66 -4.72
CA LYS A 100 -6.80 -11.45 -3.39
C LYS A 100 -5.76 -11.65 -2.29
N PRO A 101 -4.73 -10.79 -2.22
CA PRO A 101 -3.67 -10.94 -1.23
C PRO A 101 -4.20 -10.63 0.18
N ASP A 102 -3.71 -11.37 1.18
CA ASP A 102 -3.96 -11.05 2.58
C ASP A 102 -3.07 -9.89 3.04
N VAL A 103 -1.87 -9.79 2.43
CA VAL A 103 -0.86 -8.78 2.77
C VAL A 103 -0.25 -8.17 1.50
N VAL A 104 -0.16 -6.84 1.47
CA VAL A 104 0.58 -6.07 0.47
C VAL A 104 1.80 -5.45 1.13
N LEU A 105 2.98 -5.83 0.66
CA LEU A 105 4.26 -5.27 1.09
C LEU A 105 4.82 -4.40 -0.03
N CYS A 106 5.12 -3.14 0.26
CA CYS A 106 5.59 -2.21 -0.75
C CYS A 106 6.72 -1.32 -0.23
N ASN A 107 7.56 -0.86 -1.16
CA ASN A 107 8.50 0.23 -0.90
C ASN A 107 8.11 1.50 -1.69
N GLY A 108 9.02 2.47 -1.77
CA GLY A 108 8.75 3.84 -2.24
C GLY A 108 8.70 4.18 -3.75
N PRO A 109 8.82 3.30 -4.78
CA PRO A 109 8.63 3.73 -6.16
C PRO A 109 7.16 4.12 -6.38
N GLY A 110 6.89 5.11 -7.23
CA GLY A 110 5.53 5.63 -7.42
C GLY A 110 4.49 4.57 -7.84
N THR A 111 4.93 3.40 -8.34
CA THR A 111 4.08 2.24 -8.67
C THR A 111 3.40 1.62 -7.44
N CYS A 112 3.89 1.84 -6.22
CA CYS A 112 3.20 1.35 -5.02
C CYS A 112 1.88 2.10 -4.75
N ILE A 113 1.75 3.35 -5.19
CA ILE A 113 0.56 4.17 -4.91
C ILE A 113 -0.71 3.57 -5.52
N PRO A 114 -0.76 3.23 -6.83
CA PRO A 114 -1.95 2.62 -7.41
C PRO A 114 -2.38 1.31 -6.75
N ILE A 115 -1.44 0.43 -6.45
CA ILE A 115 -1.75 -0.88 -5.86
C ILE A 115 -2.15 -0.80 -4.40
N CYS A 116 -1.50 0.06 -3.60
CA CYS A 116 -1.97 0.34 -2.24
C CYS A 116 -3.35 1.00 -2.26
N GLY A 117 -3.60 1.91 -3.22
CA GLY A 117 -4.92 2.50 -3.41
C GLY A 117 -5.98 1.46 -3.78
N ALA A 118 -5.67 0.53 -4.68
CA ALA A 118 -6.59 -0.54 -5.07
C ALA A 118 -6.87 -1.49 -3.89
N ALA A 119 -5.84 -1.89 -3.15
CA ALA A 119 -5.99 -2.71 -1.95
C ALA A 119 -6.87 -2.00 -0.88
N ALA A 120 -6.62 -0.72 -0.63
CA ALA A 120 -7.42 0.08 0.29
C ALA A 120 -8.87 0.22 -0.17
N MET A 121 -9.10 0.36 -1.49
CA MET A 121 -10.44 0.41 -2.08
C MET A 121 -11.20 -0.90 -1.80
N PHE A 122 -10.57 -2.06 -2.01
CA PHE A 122 -11.22 -3.35 -1.74
C PHE A 122 -11.50 -3.59 -0.25
N ASP A 123 -10.65 -3.09 0.65
CA ASP A 123 -10.88 -3.16 2.09
C ASP A 123 -11.96 -2.17 2.57
N LEU A 124 -12.01 -0.98 1.98
CA LEU A 124 -13.06 0.02 2.20
C LEU A 124 -14.44 -0.54 1.87
N PHE A 125 -14.57 -1.22 0.72
CA PHE A 125 -15.80 -1.89 0.30
C PHE A 125 -16.03 -3.27 0.94
N ARG A 126 -15.17 -3.70 1.87
CA ARG A 126 -15.28 -4.99 2.58
C ARG A 126 -15.27 -6.22 1.66
N VAL A 127 -14.62 -6.12 0.50
CA VAL A 127 -14.50 -7.23 -0.45
C VAL A 127 -13.36 -8.16 -0.04
N CYS A 128 -12.24 -7.61 0.44
CA CYS A 128 -11.08 -8.35 0.92
C CYS A 128 -10.49 -7.63 2.14
N ASP A 129 -10.04 -8.38 3.15
CA ASP A 129 -9.27 -7.84 4.28
C ASP A 129 -7.79 -7.88 3.91
N ILE A 130 -7.24 -6.74 3.47
CA ILE A 130 -5.86 -6.65 2.99
C ILE A 130 -5.07 -5.76 3.94
N ARG A 131 -3.99 -6.31 4.52
CA ARG A 131 -3.05 -5.55 5.34
C ARG A 131 -1.99 -4.90 4.45
N ILE A 132 -1.73 -3.61 4.61
CA ILE A 132 -0.76 -2.88 3.79
C ILE A 132 0.42 -2.45 4.66
N PHE A 133 1.62 -2.93 4.33
CA PHE A 133 2.87 -2.57 4.96
C PHE A 133 3.73 -1.79 3.97
N PHE A 134 4.12 -0.58 4.35
CA PHE A 134 5.04 0.25 3.58
C PHE A 134 6.38 0.30 4.29
N ILE A 135 7.44 -0.16 3.63
CA ILE A 135 8.82 -0.03 4.13
C ILE A 135 9.49 1.11 3.37
N GLU A 136 9.84 2.17 4.10
CA GLU A 136 10.58 3.28 3.51
C GLU A 136 12.01 2.85 3.17
N SER A 137 12.57 3.42 2.10
CA SER A 137 13.93 3.10 1.67
C SER A 137 14.96 3.55 2.70
N ILE A 138 15.98 2.72 2.94
CA ILE A 138 17.12 3.03 3.83
C ILE A 138 17.78 4.37 3.48
N CYS A 139 17.82 4.75 2.20
CA CYS A 139 18.40 6.03 1.75
C CYS A 139 17.63 7.28 2.21
N ARG A 140 16.43 7.15 2.81
CA ARG A 140 15.60 8.27 3.26
C ARG A 140 15.84 8.58 4.73
N VAL A 141 16.86 9.40 5.00
CA VAL A 141 17.25 9.81 6.36
C VAL A 141 16.36 10.92 6.93
N LYS A 142 16.18 12.02 6.16
CA LYS A 142 15.61 13.29 6.68
C LYS A 142 14.11 13.49 6.42
N ARG A 143 13.56 12.80 5.42
CA ARG A 143 12.15 12.89 5.00
C ARG A 143 11.70 11.62 4.30
N LEU A 144 10.43 11.27 4.46
CA LEU A 144 9.78 10.22 3.69
C LEU A 144 9.86 10.52 2.18
N SER A 145 9.85 9.47 1.38
CA SER A 145 9.66 9.56 -0.06
C SER A 145 8.32 10.23 -0.40
N LEU A 146 8.16 10.75 -1.61
CA LEU A 146 6.87 11.31 -2.04
C LEU A 146 5.75 10.27 -1.90
N SER A 147 6.02 9.02 -2.27
CA SER A 147 5.09 7.90 -2.11
C SER A 147 4.77 7.65 -0.64
N GLY A 148 5.79 7.61 0.22
CA GLY A 148 5.63 7.46 1.67
C GLY A 148 4.81 8.60 2.29
N LEU A 149 5.02 9.84 1.85
CA LEU A 149 4.22 11.00 2.28
C LEU A 149 2.75 10.87 1.86
N ILE A 150 2.49 10.52 0.60
CA ILE A 150 1.11 10.32 0.10
C ILE A 150 0.40 9.25 0.94
N LEU A 151 1.03 8.08 1.12
CA LEU A 151 0.46 6.99 1.91
C LEU A 151 0.27 7.36 3.38
N TYR A 152 1.23 8.08 3.96
CA TYR A 152 1.17 8.59 5.33
C TYR A 152 -0.06 9.50 5.53
N TYR A 153 -0.24 10.50 4.68
CA TYR A 153 -1.35 11.45 4.80
C TYR A 153 -2.71 10.83 4.46
N LEU A 154 -2.77 9.92 3.48
CA LEU A 154 -4.00 9.18 3.15
C LEU A 154 -4.38 8.11 4.18
N ARG A 155 -3.51 7.80 5.15
CA ARG A 155 -3.73 6.77 6.17
C ARG A 155 -4.09 5.39 5.60
N ILE A 156 -3.45 5.03 4.48
CA ILE A 156 -3.71 3.76 3.80
C ILE A 156 -2.95 2.59 4.44
N PRO A 157 -1.62 2.67 4.69
CA PRO A 157 -0.87 1.55 5.24
C PRO A 157 -1.19 1.32 6.71
N ASP A 158 -1.35 0.05 7.10
CA ASP A 158 -1.42 -0.40 8.51
C ASP A 158 -0.14 -0.07 9.26
N LEU A 159 0.99 -0.17 8.56
CA LEU A 159 2.29 0.15 9.11
C LEU A 159 3.13 0.89 8.07
N ILE A 160 3.81 1.93 8.52
CA ILE A 160 4.88 2.59 7.77
C ILE A 160 6.16 2.39 8.57
N ALA A 161 7.04 1.52 8.07
CA ALA A 161 8.33 1.23 8.66
C ALA A 161 9.40 2.22 8.18
N VAL A 162 10.21 2.73 9.11
CA VAL A 162 11.32 3.66 8.83
C VAL A 162 12.61 3.16 9.49
N HIS A 163 13.75 3.42 8.85
CA HIS A 163 15.06 2.96 9.32
C HIS A 163 15.82 3.97 10.17
N TRP A 164 15.33 5.20 10.32
CA TRP A 164 16.02 6.28 11.03
C TRP A 164 15.14 6.81 12.15
N GLU A 165 15.71 6.92 13.35
CA GLU A 165 15.01 7.39 14.54
C GLU A 165 14.50 8.83 14.35
N ASP A 166 15.33 9.72 13.80
CA ASP A 166 14.94 11.09 13.44
C ASP A 166 13.67 11.14 12.57
N LEU A 167 13.50 10.15 11.69
CA LEU A 167 12.34 10.06 10.82
C LEU A 167 11.10 9.59 11.60
N ALA A 168 11.27 8.65 12.53
CA ALA A 168 10.19 8.20 13.41
C ALA A 168 9.72 9.33 14.35
N VAL A 169 10.64 10.12 14.89
CA VAL A 169 10.35 11.32 15.68
C VAL A 169 9.57 12.34 14.86
N LYS A 170 10.01 12.59 13.62
CA LYS A 170 9.35 13.54 12.71
C LYS A 170 7.99 13.08 12.21
N TYR A 171 7.79 11.78 12.07
CA TYR A 171 6.55 11.17 11.60
C TYR A 171 6.03 10.14 12.62
N PRO A 172 5.33 10.58 13.69
CA PRO A 172 5.00 9.72 14.85
C PRO A 172 4.09 8.52 14.59
N ARG A 173 3.51 8.40 13.38
CA ARG A 173 2.70 7.24 12.96
C ARG A 173 3.53 6.19 12.21
N THR A 174 4.84 6.38 12.16
CA THR A 174 5.76 5.40 11.59
C THR A 174 6.40 4.58 12.71
N GLN A 175 6.81 3.35 12.38
CA GLN A 175 7.51 2.49 13.30
C GLN A 175 8.99 2.45 12.92
N PHE A 176 9.85 2.80 13.87
CA PHE A 176 11.28 2.62 13.72
C PHE A 176 11.63 1.13 13.69
N ILE A 177 12.38 0.71 12.68
CA ILE A 177 12.94 -0.64 12.59
C ILE A 177 14.46 -0.53 12.67
N ASN A 178 15.02 -1.09 13.73
CA ASN A 178 16.46 -1.18 13.94
C ASN A 178 17.04 -2.32 13.08
N ALA A 179 17.18 -2.08 11.77
CA ALA A 179 17.69 -3.06 10.80
C ALA A 179 19.13 -2.78 10.35
N LEU A 180 19.83 -1.87 11.04
CA LEU A 180 21.23 -1.48 10.84
C LEU A 180 21.85 -1.22 12.21
#